data_AF-A0A220U9X9-F1
#
_entry.id   AF-A0A220U9X9-F1
#
_cell.length_a   1.000
_cell.length_b   1.000
_cell.length_c   1.000
_cell.angle_alpha   90.00
_cell.angle_beta   90.00
_cell.angle_gamma   90.00
#
_symmetry.space_group_name_H-M   'P 1'
#
loop_
_entity.id
_entity.type
_entity.pdbx_description
1 polymer ?
#
loop_
_entity_poly.entity_id
_entity_poly.type
_entity_poly.pdbx_seq_one_letter_code
_entity_poly.pdbx_strand_id
1 'polypeptide(L)'
;MLETPPAPSAATPPRPATALDRLADEYVELSARLDPFLATALGVPGHDAEVTDYSPAAVSERTDAARTLLSRAAEVPDEDAVDAITRAALAERLGLEIERAEQRLDIASVNNLASPLQSRDALDQMPTDTAEDWQVIAQRMAGMPRSLSTWAESLHEAAEHGVLSSKRQLLLGAEQARGYAAEDGFFTAFARDAVGDRTQRERVAAAAGTAAQGYLALADTLEQLAPHAPEQDAVGRDAYALASRTFLGTSIDIDETYAWGIEELRSVVAEQEEVARRINHRAGNGGGSSVQAAKRALNADPSRVLHGTEELRSWMQELSDRAIEELAGTHFDIPEPLQRLECRIARTGSGGIYYTGPSEDLTRPGRMWWDVPAGTTEFHTWLETTTVYHEGVPGHHLQVGTQTLQASTLNRWRAMLCWVSGHGEGWALYAERLMDQLGYLGDDGDRLGMLDAQRLRAGRVVLDIGLHCGLLMPEGLAGSAGGAWSFEKAWDFMSAHWGVTEAEQRFELHRYLGWPGQAPSYKIGQRVWEELRRDAERAGTPVRDFHRRALELGGLPLSVLEEALR
;
A
#
# COMPACT_ATOMS: atom_id res chain seq x y z
N MET A 1 -29.85 -22.03 33.04
CA MET A 1 -28.58 -21.51 33.59
C MET A 1 -28.04 -20.58 32.53
N LEU A 2 -28.00 -19.27 32.83
CA LEU A 2 -27.43 -18.28 31.93
C LEU A 2 -25.92 -18.48 31.97
N GLU A 3 -25.32 -18.90 30.87
CA GLU A 3 -23.87 -18.98 30.73
C GLU A 3 -23.30 -17.56 30.78
N THR A 4 -22.37 -17.37 31.69
CA THR A 4 -21.57 -16.15 31.84
C THR A 4 -20.84 -15.88 30.51
N PRO A 5 -20.85 -14.65 29.98
CA PRO A 5 -20.05 -14.32 28.81
C PRO A 5 -18.57 -14.59 29.09
N PRO A 6 -17.77 -15.03 28.10
CA PRO A 6 -16.33 -15.20 28.26
C PRO A 6 -15.72 -13.85 28.66
N ALA A 7 -14.74 -13.91 29.58
CA ALA A 7 -14.02 -12.73 30.02
C ALA A 7 -13.36 -12.03 28.80
N PRO A 8 -13.29 -10.68 28.78
CA PRO A 8 -12.56 -9.97 27.74
C PRO A 8 -11.14 -10.51 27.68
N SER A 9 -10.64 -10.78 26.46
CA SER A 9 -9.26 -11.18 26.23
C SER A 9 -8.34 -10.17 26.91
N ALA A 10 -7.67 -10.62 27.98
CA ALA A 10 -6.73 -9.80 28.71
C ALA A 10 -5.59 -9.43 27.76
N ALA A 11 -5.19 -8.15 27.73
CA ALA A 11 -4.01 -7.71 27.00
C ALA A 11 -2.84 -8.65 27.31
N THR A 12 -2.17 -9.14 26.28
CA THR A 12 -0.99 -10.01 26.41
C THR A 12 -0.02 -9.35 27.39
N PRO A 13 0.40 -10.05 28.47
CA PRO A 13 1.30 -9.46 29.44
C PRO A 13 2.58 -8.99 28.73
N PRO A 14 3.14 -7.83 29.13
CA PRO A 14 4.30 -7.26 28.45
C PRO A 14 5.45 -8.27 28.45
N ARG A 15 6.04 -8.47 27.27
CA ARG A 15 7.19 -9.35 27.08
C ARG A 15 8.45 -8.56 27.45
N PRO A 16 9.28 -9.02 28.40
CA PRO A 16 10.57 -8.38 28.65
C PRO A 16 11.41 -8.39 27.36
N ALA A 17 11.94 -7.23 26.98
CA ALA A 17 12.75 -7.13 25.77
C ALA A 17 14.00 -8.04 25.85
N THR A 18 14.19 -8.88 24.83
CA THR A 18 15.35 -9.76 24.69
C THR A 18 16.57 -9.01 24.20
N ALA A 19 17.71 -9.69 24.08
CA ALA A 19 18.88 -9.11 23.42
C ALA A 19 18.60 -8.78 21.94
N LEU A 20 17.83 -9.61 21.23
CA LEU A 20 17.49 -9.37 19.83
C LEU A 20 16.55 -8.18 19.66
N ASP A 21 15.55 -8.02 20.54
CA ASP A 21 14.66 -6.86 20.52
C ASP A 21 15.42 -5.55 20.64
N ARG A 22 16.38 -5.48 21.59
CA ARG A 22 17.21 -4.29 21.77
C ARG A 22 18.04 -3.94 20.53
N LEU A 23 18.57 -4.96 19.83
CA LEU A 23 19.29 -4.74 18.57
C LEU A 23 18.36 -4.17 17.49
N ALA A 24 17.15 -4.71 17.39
CA ALA A 24 16.15 -4.27 16.44
C ALA A 24 15.69 -2.82 16.73
N ASP A 25 15.49 -2.48 18.00
CA ASP A 25 15.13 -1.13 18.44
C ASP A 25 16.27 -0.11 18.21
N GLU A 26 17.52 -0.49 18.50
CA GLU A 26 18.70 0.33 18.19
C GLU A 26 18.79 0.67 16.70
N TYR A 27 18.41 -0.28 15.85
CA TYR A 27 18.40 -0.09 14.40
C TYR A 27 17.29 0.84 13.94
N VAL A 28 16.10 0.82 14.54
CA VAL A 28 15.04 1.82 14.25
C VAL A 28 15.57 3.24 14.45
N GLU A 29 16.24 3.48 15.58
CA GLU A 29 16.84 4.79 15.88
C GLU A 29 17.96 5.16 14.90
N LEU A 30 18.74 4.17 14.43
CA LEU A 30 19.75 4.39 13.40
C LEU A 30 19.13 4.72 12.04
N SER A 31 18.12 3.96 11.62
CA SER A 31 17.39 4.20 10.37
C SER A 31 16.73 5.58 10.37
N ALA A 32 16.13 6.01 11.48
CA ALA A 32 15.54 7.35 11.60
C ALA A 32 16.58 8.48 11.43
N ARG A 33 17.80 8.30 11.96
CA ARG A 33 18.91 9.25 11.76
C ARG A 33 19.44 9.27 10.33
N LEU A 34 19.52 8.11 9.68
CA LEU A 34 20.05 7.99 8.32
C LEU A 34 19.02 8.36 7.25
N ASP A 35 17.73 8.26 7.57
CA ASP A 35 16.62 8.63 6.69
C ASP A 35 15.56 9.46 7.46
N PRO A 36 15.77 10.78 7.58
CA PRO A 36 14.82 11.71 8.20
C PRO A 36 13.42 11.76 7.58
N PHE A 37 13.27 11.46 6.28
CA PHE A 37 11.95 11.35 5.66
C PHE A 37 11.22 10.09 6.14
N LEU A 38 11.92 8.96 6.23
CA LEU A 38 11.39 7.75 6.87
C LEU A 38 11.05 8.01 8.35
N ALA A 39 11.89 8.74 9.09
CA ALA A 39 11.62 9.06 10.49
C ALA A 39 10.26 9.76 10.68
N THR A 40 9.96 10.78 9.86
CA THR A 40 8.64 11.44 9.86
C THR A 40 7.52 10.47 9.51
N ALA A 41 7.70 9.63 8.49
CA ALA A 41 6.69 8.64 8.09
C ALA A 41 6.39 7.59 9.17
N LEU A 42 7.38 7.26 9.99
CA LEU A 42 7.23 6.36 11.14
C LEU A 42 6.72 7.06 12.40
N GLY A 43 6.64 8.40 12.40
CA GLY A 43 6.31 9.19 13.58
C GLY A 43 7.43 9.25 14.63
N VAL A 44 8.69 9.01 14.23
CA VAL A 44 9.85 9.14 15.12
C VAL A 44 10.24 10.62 15.23
N PRO A 45 10.13 11.24 16.42
CA PRO A 45 10.31 12.68 16.57
C PRO A 45 11.79 13.10 16.46
N GLY A 46 12.02 14.39 16.21
CA GLY A 46 13.35 15.01 16.28
C GLY A 46 14.05 15.18 14.93
N HIS A 47 13.51 14.59 13.86
CA HIS A 47 14.09 14.61 12.51
C HIS A 47 13.30 15.45 11.50
N ASP A 48 12.18 16.06 11.91
CA ASP A 48 11.23 16.77 11.04
C ASP A 48 11.81 17.99 10.32
N ALA A 49 12.89 18.59 10.81
CA ALA A 49 13.59 19.68 10.12
C ALA A 49 14.62 19.19 9.09
N GLU A 50 15.05 17.93 9.19
CA GLU A 50 16.12 17.34 8.41
C GLU A 50 15.60 16.77 7.08
N VAL A 51 16.52 16.44 6.17
CA VAL A 51 16.21 15.79 4.88
C VAL A 51 17.16 14.62 4.66
N THR A 52 16.67 13.58 3.99
CA THR A 52 17.44 12.38 3.68
C THR A 52 18.56 12.65 2.68
N ASP A 53 19.74 12.11 2.97
CA ASP A 53 20.87 12.09 2.05
C ASP A 53 20.78 10.84 1.17
N TYR A 54 20.63 11.06 -0.13
CA TYR A 54 20.50 10.00 -1.13
C TYR A 54 21.80 9.81 -1.93
N SER A 55 22.92 10.38 -1.49
CA SER A 55 24.22 10.19 -2.14
C SER A 55 24.67 8.73 -2.06
N PRO A 56 25.57 8.27 -2.96
CA PRO A 56 26.08 6.91 -2.91
C PRO A 56 26.74 6.55 -1.57
N ALA A 57 27.40 7.50 -0.92
CA ALA A 57 28.01 7.31 0.38
C ALA A 57 26.95 7.04 1.48
N ALA A 58 25.87 7.82 1.50
CA ALA A 58 24.78 7.63 2.46
C ALA A 58 24.01 6.32 2.21
N VAL A 59 23.88 5.91 0.95
CA VAL A 59 23.29 4.61 0.56
C VAL A 59 24.16 3.46 1.05
N SER A 60 25.49 3.56 0.86
CA SER A 60 26.44 2.58 1.40
C SER A 60 26.36 2.50 2.92
N GLU A 61 26.26 3.63 3.61
CA GLU A 61 26.14 3.68 5.07
C GLU A 61 24.86 2.97 5.56
N ARG A 62 23.71 3.21 4.93
CA ARG A 62 22.45 2.50 5.23
C ARG A 62 22.58 0.99 4.98
N THR A 63 23.22 0.61 3.87
CA THR A 63 23.45 -0.81 3.53
C THR A 63 24.39 -1.49 4.55
N ASP A 64 25.44 -0.81 4.99
CA ASP A 64 26.37 -1.32 5.99
C ASP A 64 25.74 -1.42 7.39
N ALA A 65 24.83 -0.49 7.72
CA ALA A 65 24.01 -0.60 8.92
C ALA A 65 23.13 -1.87 8.89
N ALA A 66 22.49 -2.15 7.76
CA ALA A 66 21.70 -3.37 7.57
C ALA A 66 22.57 -4.65 7.70
N ARG A 67 23.75 -4.68 7.06
CA ARG A 67 24.71 -5.79 7.19
C ARG A 67 25.15 -6.00 8.63
N THR A 68 25.44 -4.90 9.34
CA THR A 68 25.88 -4.94 10.74
C THR A 68 24.79 -5.51 11.63
N LEU A 69 23.53 -5.09 11.46
CA LEU A 69 22.42 -5.66 12.20
C LEU A 69 22.25 -7.16 11.92
N LEU A 70 22.26 -7.59 10.66
CA LEU A 70 22.15 -9.01 10.32
C LEU A 70 23.25 -9.86 10.96
N SER A 71 24.50 -9.39 10.90
CA SER A 71 25.65 -10.07 11.51
C SER A 71 25.49 -10.18 13.02
N ARG A 72 25.13 -9.08 13.71
CA ARG A 72 24.91 -9.07 15.16
C ARG A 72 23.72 -9.94 15.56
N ALA A 73 22.61 -9.85 14.82
CA ALA A 73 21.42 -10.63 15.07
C ALA A 73 21.76 -12.13 15.05
N ALA A 74 22.46 -12.60 14.01
CA ALA A 74 22.85 -14.01 13.85
C ALA A 74 23.65 -14.61 15.03
N GLU A 75 24.38 -13.78 15.79
CA GLU A 75 25.17 -14.22 16.95
C GLU A 75 24.37 -14.27 18.26
N VAL A 76 23.25 -13.55 18.34
CA VAL A 76 22.37 -13.56 19.51
C VAL A 76 21.51 -14.83 19.47
N PRO A 77 21.48 -15.67 20.52
CA PRO A 77 20.57 -16.82 20.56
C PRO A 77 19.11 -16.37 20.74
N ASP A 78 18.16 -17.13 20.20
CA ASP A 78 16.74 -16.88 20.45
C ASP A 78 16.39 -17.21 21.91
N GLU A 79 15.80 -16.25 22.63
CA GLU A 79 15.28 -16.48 23.99
C GLU A 79 13.89 -17.12 23.95
N ASP A 80 13.13 -16.91 22.87
CA ASP A 80 11.79 -17.47 22.64
C ASP A 80 11.41 -17.53 21.14
N ALA A 81 10.17 -17.91 20.85
CA ALA A 81 9.66 -18.01 19.48
C ALA A 81 9.51 -16.65 18.78
N VAL A 82 9.33 -15.56 19.52
CA VAL A 82 9.22 -14.21 18.94
C VAL A 82 10.58 -13.75 18.41
N ASP A 83 11.66 -14.10 19.11
CA ASP A 83 13.03 -13.87 18.61
C ASP A 83 13.29 -14.62 17.31
N ALA A 84 12.91 -15.90 17.23
CA ALA A 84 13.08 -16.70 16.01
C ALA A 84 12.35 -16.07 14.80
N ILE A 85 11.12 -15.59 15.01
CA ILE A 85 10.33 -14.91 13.97
C ILE A 85 10.96 -13.56 13.60
N THR A 86 11.41 -12.78 14.59
CA THR A 86 12.08 -11.50 14.37
C THR A 86 13.36 -11.70 13.56
N ARG A 87 14.16 -12.70 13.90
CA ARG A 87 15.39 -13.06 13.17
C ARG A 87 15.10 -13.47 11.73
N ALA A 88 14.10 -14.32 11.50
CA ALA A 88 13.71 -14.74 10.17
C ALA A 88 13.24 -13.54 9.33
N ALA A 89 12.42 -12.65 9.91
CA ALA A 89 11.97 -11.44 9.25
C ALA A 89 13.12 -10.46 8.95
N LEU A 90 14.05 -10.25 9.89
CA LEU A 90 15.25 -9.43 9.68
C LEU A 90 16.11 -9.99 8.54
N ALA A 91 16.40 -11.30 8.59
CA ALA A 91 17.20 -11.99 7.58
C ALA A 91 16.62 -11.82 6.17
N GLU A 92 15.30 -11.96 6.04
CA GLU A 92 14.63 -11.84 4.75
C GLU A 92 14.57 -10.38 4.26
N ARG A 93 14.11 -9.44 5.11
CA ARG A 93 13.95 -8.02 4.73
C ARG A 93 15.28 -7.33 4.47
N LEU A 94 16.22 -7.38 5.41
CA LEU A 94 17.50 -6.69 5.28
C LEU A 94 18.41 -7.40 4.28
N GLY A 95 18.31 -8.73 4.16
CA GLY A 95 19.03 -9.48 3.12
C GLY A 95 18.63 -9.02 1.72
N LEU A 96 17.33 -8.83 1.48
CA LEU A 96 16.82 -8.28 0.22
C LEU A 96 17.22 -6.81 0.01
N GLU A 97 17.19 -5.98 1.05
CA GLU A 97 17.64 -4.58 0.98
C GLU A 97 19.10 -4.50 0.50
N ILE A 98 19.98 -5.31 1.09
CA ILE A 98 21.39 -5.40 0.69
C ILE A 98 21.54 -5.88 -0.74
N GLU A 99 20.83 -6.95 -1.13
CA GLU A 99 20.88 -7.51 -2.49
C GLU A 99 20.46 -6.49 -3.55
N ARG A 100 19.47 -5.64 -3.24
CA ARG A 100 19.01 -4.56 -4.13
C ARG A 100 20.01 -3.41 -4.20
N ALA A 101 20.57 -3.00 -3.06
CA ALA A 101 21.56 -1.92 -2.98
C ALA A 101 22.86 -2.27 -3.72
N GLU A 102 23.33 -3.51 -3.62
CA GLU A 102 24.50 -4.00 -4.36
C GLU A 102 24.31 -3.94 -5.89
N GLN A 103 23.06 -3.98 -6.34
CA GLN A 103 22.66 -3.84 -7.75
C GLN A 103 22.19 -2.41 -8.10
N ARG A 104 22.28 -1.45 -7.17
CA ARG A 104 21.85 -0.05 -7.33
C ARG A 104 20.35 0.13 -7.65
N LEU A 105 19.54 -0.90 -7.41
CA LEU A 105 18.12 -0.91 -7.75
C LEU A 105 17.27 -0.03 -6.81
N ASP A 106 17.77 0.25 -5.62
CA ASP A 106 17.17 1.15 -4.65
C ASP A 106 17.31 2.62 -5.07
N ILE A 107 18.49 3.00 -5.57
CA ILE A 107 18.80 4.39 -5.94
C ILE A 107 18.42 4.76 -7.37
N ALA A 108 18.39 3.80 -8.29
CA ALA A 108 18.07 4.01 -9.71
C ALA A 108 16.57 4.18 -9.98
N SER A 109 15.72 3.86 -8.98
CA SER A 109 14.28 3.79 -9.15
C SER A 109 13.66 5.17 -9.29
N VAL A 110 13.17 5.47 -10.49
CA VAL A 110 12.24 6.57 -10.77
C VAL A 110 10.91 5.97 -11.23
N ASN A 111 9.80 6.39 -10.61
CA ASN A 111 8.46 6.06 -11.05
C ASN A 111 7.46 7.16 -10.62
N ASN A 112 6.22 7.06 -11.07
CA ASN A 112 5.20 8.10 -10.89
C ASN A 112 4.52 8.11 -9.50
N LEU A 113 4.86 7.19 -8.59
CA LEU A 113 4.14 7.02 -7.31
C LEU A 113 5.04 6.92 -6.07
N ALA A 114 6.12 6.14 -6.09
CA ALA A 114 6.92 5.79 -4.93
C ALA A 114 8.42 5.64 -5.26
N SER A 115 9.12 6.75 -5.17
CA SER A 115 10.57 6.92 -5.34
C SER A 115 11.02 8.19 -4.58
N PRO A 116 12.33 8.50 -4.48
CA PRO A 116 12.76 9.73 -3.84
C PRO A 116 12.17 11.01 -4.45
N LEU A 117 11.67 10.97 -5.69
CA LEU A 117 10.88 12.05 -6.30
C LEU A 117 9.64 12.44 -5.47
N GLN A 118 9.01 11.50 -4.77
CA GLN A 118 7.82 11.75 -3.96
C GLN A 118 8.14 12.10 -2.50
N SER A 119 9.41 12.40 -2.16
CA SER A 119 9.80 12.82 -0.80
C SER A 119 9.08 14.08 -0.29
N ARG A 120 8.42 14.85 -1.17
CA ARG A 120 7.53 15.95 -0.77
C ARG A 120 6.34 15.49 0.08
N ASP A 121 5.91 14.23 -0.05
CA ASP A 121 4.79 13.65 0.69
C ASP A 121 5.02 13.68 2.20
N ALA A 122 6.28 13.71 2.67
CA ALA A 122 6.61 13.87 4.08
C ALA A 122 6.10 15.20 4.66
N LEU A 123 5.88 16.23 3.84
CA LEU A 123 5.32 17.52 4.28
C LEU A 123 3.83 17.39 4.64
N ASP A 124 3.09 16.52 3.97
CA ASP A 124 1.67 16.27 4.25
C ASP A 124 1.46 15.57 5.61
N GLN A 125 2.52 14.99 6.18
CA GLN A 125 2.52 14.26 7.45
C GLN A 125 2.98 15.10 8.64
N MET A 126 3.51 16.30 8.39
CA MET A 126 4.00 17.19 9.44
C MET A 126 2.85 17.99 10.07
N PRO A 127 2.93 18.34 11.37
CA PRO A 127 2.01 19.30 11.98
C PRO A 127 2.00 20.64 11.23
N THR A 128 0.85 21.33 11.19
CA THR A 128 0.69 22.63 10.51
C THR A 128 -0.10 23.65 11.36
N ASP A 129 -0.28 23.39 12.64
CA ASP A 129 -1.22 24.12 13.50
C ASP A 129 -0.65 25.45 14.03
N THR A 130 0.68 25.54 14.17
CA THR A 130 1.38 26.64 14.82
C THR A 130 2.47 27.26 13.95
N ALA A 131 2.89 28.48 14.28
CA ALA A 131 3.97 29.15 13.55
C ALA A 131 5.32 28.41 13.69
N GLU A 132 5.52 27.72 14.82
CA GLU A 132 6.66 26.86 15.10
C GLU A 132 6.67 25.64 14.17
N ASP A 133 5.52 25.01 13.95
CA ASP A 133 5.40 23.88 13.01
C ASP A 133 5.81 24.31 11.59
N TRP A 134 5.30 25.44 11.14
CA TRP A 134 5.65 26.02 9.85
C TRP A 134 7.13 26.45 9.74
N GLN A 135 7.77 26.78 10.86
CA GLN A 135 9.21 27.04 10.89
C GLN A 135 10.03 25.76 10.66
N VAL A 136 9.58 24.62 11.18
CA VAL A 136 10.21 23.30 10.94
C VAL A 136 10.01 22.88 9.48
N ILE A 137 8.79 23.01 8.97
CA ILE A 137 8.46 22.78 7.54
C ILE A 137 9.33 23.64 6.63
N ALA A 138 9.50 24.92 6.93
CA ALA A 138 10.35 25.81 6.15
C ALA A 138 11.83 25.37 6.15
N GLN A 139 12.35 24.86 7.27
CA GLN A 139 13.72 24.33 7.33
C GLN A 139 13.87 23.09 6.44
N ARG A 140 12.91 22.15 6.50
CA ARG A 140 12.90 20.96 5.65
C ARG A 140 12.81 21.32 4.17
N MET A 141 11.88 22.18 3.78
CA MET A 141 11.75 22.66 2.39
C MET A 141 13.03 23.34 1.90
N ALA A 142 13.68 24.15 2.72
CA ALA A 142 14.96 24.76 2.37
C ALA A 142 16.10 23.73 2.21
N GLY A 143 16.02 22.58 2.89
CA GLY A 143 16.96 21.47 2.76
C GLY A 143 16.70 20.56 1.54
N MET A 144 15.47 20.51 1.01
CA MET A 144 15.09 19.60 -0.08
C MET A 144 16.00 19.65 -1.31
N PRO A 145 16.46 20.82 -1.82
CA PRO A 145 17.38 20.84 -2.96
C PRO A 145 18.65 20.02 -2.77
N ARG A 146 19.20 19.97 -1.54
CA ARG A 146 20.36 19.14 -1.21
C ARG A 146 20.02 17.65 -1.31
N SER A 147 18.87 17.24 -0.77
CA SER A 147 18.42 15.85 -0.85
C SER A 147 18.26 15.40 -2.31
N LEU A 148 17.57 16.22 -3.12
CA LEU A 148 17.36 15.95 -4.54
C LEU A 148 18.67 15.95 -5.35
N SER A 149 19.62 16.83 -5.04
CA SER A 149 20.92 16.85 -5.71
C SER A 149 21.74 15.61 -5.36
N THR A 150 21.72 15.15 -4.10
CA THR A 150 22.40 13.91 -3.72
C THR A 150 21.77 12.67 -4.35
N TRP A 151 20.44 12.68 -4.56
CA TRP A 151 19.79 11.62 -5.33
C TRP A 151 20.19 11.66 -6.81
N ALA A 152 20.30 12.86 -7.41
CA ALA A 152 20.81 13.01 -8.78
C ALA A 152 22.23 12.43 -8.94
N GLU A 153 23.12 12.59 -7.96
CA GLU A 153 24.45 11.94 -7.95
C GLU A 153 24.31 10.40 -8.04
N SER A 154 23.42 9.82 -7.23
CA SER A 154 23.15 8.38 -7.26
C SER A 154 22.51 7.89 -8.56
N LEU A 155 21.61 8.67 -9.16
CA LEU A 155 21.05 8.38 -10.48
C LEU A 155 22.14 8.37 -11.57
N HIS A 156 23.09 9.30 -11.50
CA HIS A 156 24.25 9.31 -12.40
C HIS A 156 25.15 8.09 -12.19
N GLU A 157 25.48 7.72 -10.95
CA GLU A 157 26.26 6.50 -10.68
C GLU A 157 25.55 5.24 -11.23
N ALA A 158 24.24 5.12 -10.99
CA ALA A 158 23.45 4.01 -11.49
C ALA A 158 23.46 3.95 -13.03
N ALA A 159 23.34 5.11 -13.69
CA ALA A 159 23.45 5.23 -15.14
C ALA A 159 24.80 4.76 -15.69
N GLU A 160 25.91 5.09 -15.02
CA GLU A 160 27.26 4.63 -15.40
C GLU A 160 27.39 3.10 -15.36
N HIS A 161 26.57 2.43 -14.54
CA HIS A 161 26.50 0.97 -14.42
C HIS A 161 25.37 0.35 -15.28
N GLY A 162 24.68 1.14 -16.10
CA GLY A 162 23.59 0.68 -16.94
C GLY A 162 22.29 0.36 -16.20
N VAL A 163 22.12 0.88 -14.98
CA VAL A 163 20.92 0.67 -14.15
C VAL A 163 20.10 1.96 -14.13
N LEU A 164 19.01 2.00 -14.89
CA LEU A 164 18.07 3.11 -14.95
C LEU A 164 16.63 2.58 -15.10
N SER A 165 15.67 3.29 -14.51
CA SER A 165 14.26 3.16 -14.91
C SER A 165 14.08 3.44 -16.42
N SER A 166 12.97 2.98 -16.99
CA SER A 166 12.68 3.21 -18.41
C SER A 166 12.63 4.71 -18.73
N LYS A 167 12.93 5.05 -19.98
CA LYS A 167 12.85 6.43 -20.48
C LYS A 167 11.49 7.07 -20.22
N ARG A 168 10.41 6.29 -20.32
CA ARG A 168 9.05 6.74 -19.98
C ARG A 168 8.97 7.23 -18.54
N GLN A 169 9.50 6.46 -17.59
CA GLN A 169 9.44 6.83 -16.17
C GLN A 169 10.30 8.06 -15.85
N LEU A 170 11.47 8.21 -16.47
CA LEU A 170 12.27 9.41 -16.30
C LEU A 170 11.55 10.67 -16.80
N LEU A 171 10.91 10.59 -17.97
CA LEU A 171 10.15 11.72 -18.53
C LEU A 171 8.88 12.03 -17.70
N LEU A 172 8.17 11.01 -17.22
CA LEU A 172 7.04 11.19 -16.30
C LEU A 172 7.49 11.80 -14.97
N GLY A 173 8.63 11.37 -14.44
CA GLY A 173 9.20 11.94 -13.23
C GLY A 173 9.60 13.40 -13.41
N ALA A 174 10.15 13.77 -14.57
CA ALA A 174 10.45 15.15 -14.91
C ALA A 174 9.17 16.01 -15.01
N GLU A 175 8.13 15.51 -15.68
CA GLU A 175 6.83 16.17 -15.76
C GLU A 175 6.23 16.41 -14.37
N GLN A 176 6.25 15.38 -13.51
CA GLN A 176 5.74 15.47 -12.14
C GLN A 176 6.55 16.48 -11.30
N ALA A 177 7.88 16.46 -11.39
CA ALA A 177 8.75 17.41 -10.71
C ALA A 177 8.46 18.86 -11.15
N ARG A 178 8.26 19.10 -12.44
CA ARG A 178 7.85 20.43 -12.96
C ARG A 178 6.45 20.80 -12.48
N GLY A 179 5.52 19.85 -12.40
CA GLY A 179 4.18 20.04 -11.86
C GLY A 179 4.20 20.50 -10.39
N TYR A 180 5.04 19.88 -9.55
CA TYR A 180 5.21 20.32 -8.16
C TYR A 180 5.77 21.74 -8.06
N ALA A 181 6.66 22.11 -8.96
CA ALA A 181 7.36 23.39 -8.98
C ALA A 181 6.64 24.51 -9.77
N ALA A 182 5.48 24.24 -10.35
CA ALA A 182 4.70 25.24 -11.09
C ALA A 182 4.27 26.42 -10.19
N GLU A 183 3.92 27.55 -10.80
CA GLU A 183 3.51 28.77 -10.07
C GLU A 183 2.31 28.50 -9.15
N ASP A 184 1.37 27.67 -9.59
CA ASP A 184 0.21 27.18 -8.85
C ASP A 184 0.37 25.71 -8.38
N GLY A 185 1.60 25.17 -8.45
CA GLY A 185 1.94 23.82 -8.04
C GLY A 185 1.93 23.60 -6.53
N PHE A 186 2.26 22.37 -6.12
CA PHE A 186 2.18 21.90 -4.73
C PHE A 186 2.83 22.86 -3.73
N PHE A 187 4.10 23.24 -3.93
CA PHE A 187 4.84 24.04 -2.94
C PHE A 187 4.21 25.42 -2.73
N THR A 188 3.76 26.07 -3.81
CA THR A 188 3.11 27.37 -3.72
C THR A 188 1.74 27.26 -3.05
N ALA A 189 0.97 26.23 -3.38
CA ALA A 189 -0.34 25.99 -2.76
C ALA A 189 -0.18 25.70 -1.26
N PHE A 190 0.71 24.77 -0.90
CA PHE A 190 0.98 24.36 0.47
C PHE A 190 1.43 25.52 1.35
N ALA A 191 2.36 26.36 0.87
CA ALA A 191 2.86 27.50 1.63
C ALA A 191 1.83 28.61 1.89
N ARG A 192 0.70 28.63 1.17
CA ARG A 192 -0.39 29.63 1.40
C ARG A 192 -1.11 29.38 2.72
N ASP A 193 -1.12 28.14 3.20
CA ASP A 193 -1.78 27.75 4.45
C ASP A 193 -0.93 28.08 5.69
N ALA A 194 0.28 28.63 5.49
CA ALA A 194 1.18 29.00 6.57
C ALA A 194 0.59 30.02 7.56
N VAL A 195 0.65 29.68 8.85
CA VAL A 195 0.24 30.58 9.94
C VAL A 195 1.44 31.30 10.56
N GLY A 196 1.18 32.40 11.29
CA GLY A 196 2.22 33.22 11.94
C GLY A 196 2.16 34.70 11.57
N ASP A 197 3.21 35.46 11.88
CA ASP A 197 3.34 36.84 11.42
C ASP A 197 3.74 36.94 9.94
N ARG A 198 3.79 38.16 9.41
CA ARG A 198 4.13 38.40 8.00
C ARG A 198 5.52 37.87 7.64
N THR A 199 6.51 38.08 8.51
CA THR A 199 7.90 37.66 8.28
C THR A 199 8.00 36.14 8.27
N GLN A 200 7.30 35.46 9.18
CA GLN A 200 7.24 34.00 9.25
C GLN A 200 6.63 33.42 7.96
N ARG A 201 5.48 33.94 7.52
CA ARG A 201 4.87 33.50 6.24
C ARG A 201 5.76 33.78 5.03
N GLU A 202 6.44 34.93 4.99
CA GLU A 202 7.39 35.24 3.92
C GLU A 202 8.59 34.27 3.89
N ARG A 203 9.05 33.78 5.04
CA ARG A 203 10.09 32.74 5.11
C ARG A 203 9.61 31.39 4.60
N VAL A 204 8.39 30.97 4.95
CA VAL A 204 7.80 29.72 4.44
C VAL A 204 7.65 29.78 2.93
N ALA A 205 7.12 30.90 2.39
CA ALA A 205 6.99 31.10 0.95
C ALA A 205 8.36 31.10 0.24
N ALA A 206 9.39 31.70 0.84
CA ALA A 206 10.75 31.64 0.29
C ALA A 206 11.31 30.20 0.28
N ALA A 207 11.14 29.45 1.36
CA ALA A 207 11.57 28.05 1.44
C ALA A 207 10.82 27.14 0.45
N ALA A 208 9.52 27.38 0.23
CA ALA A 208 8.73 26.70 -0.79
C ALA A 208 9.27 27.00 -2.21
N GLY A 209 9.64 28.25 -2.49
CA GLY A 209 10.32 28.61 -3.73
C GLY A 209 11.68 27.92 -3.89
N THR A 210 12.45 27.77 -2.81
CA THR A 210 13.71 27.01 -2.79
C THR A 210 13.49 25.53 -3.09
N ALA A 211 12.49 24.88 -2.46
CA ALA A 211 12.14 23.50 -2.76
C ALA A 211 11.73 23.31 -4.22
N ALA A 212 10.86 24.19 -4.73
CA ALA A 212 10.43 24.18 -6.14
C ALA A 212 11.62 24.27 -7.11
N GLN A 213 12.62 25.12 -6.83
CA GLN A 213 13.85 25.20 -7.64
C GLN A 213 14.65 23.89 -7.62
N GLY A 214 14.72 23.20 -6.48
CA GLY A 214 15.34 21.88 -6.39
C GLY A 214 14.66 20.84 -7.28
N TYR A 215 13.32 20.84 -7.33
CA TYR A 215 12.55 19.96 -8.22
C TYR A 215 12.72 20.32 -9.70
N LEU A 216 12.83 21.60 -10.06
CA LEU A 216 13.14 21.98 -11.44
C LEU A 216 14.51 21.48 -11.87
N ALA A 217 15.53 21.58 -11.00
CA ALA A 217 16.86 21.05 -11.27
C ALA A 217 16.85 19.53 -11.42
N LEU A 218 16.10 18.82 -10.56
CA LEU A 218 15.90 17.38 -10.70
C LEU A 218 15.22 17.02 -12.04
N ALA A 219 14.18 17.77 -12.44
CA ALA A 219 13.51 17.53 -13.71
C ALA A 219 14.50 17.63 -14.89
N ASP A 220 15.37 18.64 -14.88
CA ASP A 220 16.42 18.79 -15.89
C ASP A 220 17.39 17.59 -15.88
N THR A 221 17.77 17.08 -14.71
CA THR A 221 18.60 15.86 -14.58
C THR A 221 17.90 14.63 -15.18
N LEU A 222 16.62 14.41 -14.87
CA LEU A 222 15.86 13.28 -15.39
C LEU A 222 15.74 13.34 -16.92
N GLU A 223 15.50 14.52 -17.48
CA GLU A 223 15.47 14.74 -18.93
C GLU A 223 16.84 14.51 -19.59
N GLN A 224 17.95 14.84 -18.91
CA GLN A 224 19.32 14.57 -19.39
C GLN A 224 19.68 13.08 -19.36
N LEU A 225 19.16 12.33 -18.39
CA LEU A 225 19.35 10.88 -18.28
C LEU A 225 18.45 10.10 -19.26
N ALA A 226 17.27 10.61 -19.59
CA ALA A 226 16.28 9.94 -20.44
C ALA A 226 16.82 9.38 -21.79
N PRO A 227 17.72 10.04 -22.53
CA PRO A 227 18.33 9.49 -23.74
C PRO A 227 19.21 8.25 -23.52
N HIS A 228 19.68 8.01 -22.31
CA HIS A 228 20.54 6.87 -21.93
C HIS A 228 19.74 5.72 -21.30
N ALA A 229 18.46 5.95 -21.00
CA ALA A 229 17.59 4.97 -20.38
C ALA A 229 17.02 3.95 -21.39
N PRO A 230 16.63 2.75 -20.94
CA PRO A 230 15.95 1.77 -21.77
C PRO A 230 14.64 2.32 -22.36
N GLU A 231 14.41 2.07 -23.65
CA GLU A 231 13.11 2.36 -24.30
C GLU A 231 12.02 1.36 -23.88
N GLN A 232 12.42 0.14 -23.47
CA GLN A 232 11.50 -0.89 -23.02
C GLN A 232 11.12 -0.66 -21.56
N ASP A 233 9.82 -0.75 -21.26
CA ASP A 233 9.30 -0.63 -19.90
C ASP A 233 9.48 -1.94 -19.09
N ALA A 234 9.64 -3.09 -19.76
CA ALA A 234 9.84 -4.37 -19.10
C ALA A 234 11.23 -4.44 -18.42
N VAL A 235 11.28 -4.95 -17.19
CA VAL A 235 12.54 -5.01 -16.41
C VAL A 235 13.27 -6.36 -16.55
N GLY A 236 12.61 -7.37 -17.13
CA GLY A 236 13.15 -8.73 -17.25
C GLY A 236 12.98 -9.55 -15.97
N ARG A 237 13.10 -10.87 -16.11
CA ARG A 237 12.78 -11.84 -15.05
C ARG A 237 13.62 -11.68 -13.78
N ASP A 238 14.92 -11.43 -13.91
CA ASP A 238 15.83 -11.37 -12.76
C ASP A 238 15.52 -10.13 -11.88
N ALA A 239 15.42 -8.95 -12.49
CA ALA A 239 15.02 -7.73 -11.79
C ALA A 239 13.60 -7.84 -11.24
N TYR A 240 12.68 -8.47 -11.99
CA TYR A 240 11.31 -8.69 -11.55
C TYR A 240 11.23 -9.60 -10.31
N ALA A 241 12.03 -10.66 -10.24
CA ALA A 241 12.04 -11.56 -9.08
C ALA A 241 12.42 -10.82 -7.78
N LEU A 242 13.38 -9.91 -7.84
CA LEU A 242 13.76 -9.05 -6.71
C LEU A 242 12.69 -8.02 -6.37
N ALA A 243 12.09 -7.39 -7.39
CA ALA A 243 11.02 -6.44 -7.20
C ALA A 243 9.78 -7.09 -6.56
N SER A 244 9.38 -8.27 -7.04
CA SER A 244 8.30 -9.07 -6.48
C SER A 244 8.56 -9.45 -5.02
N ARG A 245 9.78 -9.88 -4.67
CA ARG A 245 10.17 -10.17 -3.27
C ARG A 245 10.10 -8.95 -2.36
N THR A 246 10.33 -7.73 -2.87
CA THR A 246 10.15 -6.50 -2.07
C THR A 246 8.73 -6.42 -1.54
N PHE A 247 7.75 -6.71 -2.39
CA PHE A 247 6.34 -6.58 -2.05
C PHE A 247 5.72 -7.83 -1.44
N LEU A 248 6.24 -9.03 -1.71
CA LEU A 248 5.70 -10.28 -1.20
C LEU A 248 6.43 -10.82 0.02
N GLY A 249 7.74 -10.58 0.13
CA GLY A 249 8.57 -11.27 1.13
C GLY A 249 8.58 -12.79 1.00
N THR A 250 8.38 -13.27 -0.23
CA THR A 250 8.61 -14.64 -0.65
C THR A 250 8.96 -14.64 -2.14
N SER A 251 9.63 -15.68 -2.59
CA SER A 251 9.92 -15.91 -4.01
C SER A 251 8.73 -16.62 -4.65
N ILE A 252 8.37 -16.21 -5.86
CA ILE A 252 7.31 -16.85 -6.65
C ILE A 252 7.91 -17.59 -7.86
N ASP A 253 7.24 -18.64 -8.29
CA ASP A 253 7.42 -19.17 -9.65
C ASP A 253 6.66 -18.24 -10.61
N ILE A 254 7.41 -17.50 -11.43
CA ILE A 254 6.86 -16.50 -12.36
C ILE A 254 5.89 -17.13 -13.36
N ASP A 255 6.21 -18.29 -13.91
CA ASP A 255 5.42 -18.94 -14.95
C ASP A 255 4.14 -19.56 -14.36
N GLU A 256 4.26 -20.20 -13.19
CA GLU A 256 3.09 -20.71 -12.45
C GLU A 256 2.16 -19.58 -12.01
N THR A 257 2.71 -18.52 -11.43
CA THR A 257 1.91 -17.43 -10.87
C THR A 257 1.18 -16.67 -11.97
N TYR A 258 1.82 -16.49 -13.12
CA TYR A 258 1.16 -15.92 -14.30
C TYR A 258 0.03 -16.80 -14.81
N ALA A 259 0.26 -18.12 -14.94
CA ALA A 259 -0.76 -19.06 -15.37
C ALA A 259 -1.95 -19.11 -14.41
N TRP A 260 -1.68 -19.11 -13.10
CA TRP A 260 -2.69 -18.99 -12.05
C TRP A 260 -3.46 -17.67 -12.15
N GLY A 261 -2.78 -16.54 -12.33
CA GLY A 261 -3.42 -15.23 -12.45
C GLY A 261 -4.40 -15.14 -13.63
N ILE A 262 -4.08 -15.79 -14.75
CA ILE A 262 -4.98 -15.91 -15.90
C ILE A 262 -6.25 -16.70 -15.53
N GLU A 263 -6.09 -17.83 -14.83
CA GLU A 263 -7.22 -18.66 -14.43
C GLU A 263 -8.09 -17.96 -13.38
N GLU A 264 -7.48 -17.31 -12.39
CA GLU A 264 -8.18 -16.51 -11.39
C GLU A 264 -8.98 -15.39 -12.05
N LEU A 265 -8.39 -14.69 -13.04
CA LEU A 265 -9.11 -13.67 -13.79
C LEU A 265 -10.31 -14.23 -14.55
N ARG A 266 -10.18 -15.39 -15.19
CA ARG A 266 -11.31 -16.07 -15.86
C ARG A 266 -12.41 -16.46 -14.86
N SER A 267 -12.02 -17.01 -13.71
CA SER A 267 -12.92 -17.40 -12.64
C SER A 267 -13.74 -16.21 -12.14
N VAL A 268 -13.08 -15.10 -11.80
CA VAL A 268 -13.76 -13.87 -11.34
C VAL A 268 -14.69 -13.31 -12.42
N VAL A 269 -14.28 -13.30 -13.69
CA VAL A 269 -15.15 -12.86 -14.79
C VAL A 269 -16.40 -13.73 -14.89
N ALA A 270 -16.27 -15.06 -14.75
CA ALA A 270 -17.42 -15.97 -14.78
C ALA A 270 -18.36 -15.73 -13.58
N GLU A 271 -17.83 -15.48 -12.38
CA GLU A 271 -18.63 -15.08 -11.21
C GLU A 271 -19.38 -13.77 -11.47
N GLN A 272 -18.73 -12.77 -12.07
CA GLN A 272 -19.36 -11.50 -12.42
C GLN A 272 -20.51 -11.68 -13.41
N GLU A 273 -20.33 -12.51 -14.43
CA GLU A 273 -21.36 -12.79 -15.44
C GLU A 273 -22.59 -13.48 -14.84
N GLU A 274 -22.39 -14.34 -13.85
CA GLU A 274 -23.46 -15.00 -13.10
C GLU A 274 -24.25 -14.00 -12.23
N VAL A 275 -23.55 -13.16 -11.46
CA VAL A 275 -24.15 -12.10 -10.64
C VAL A 275 -24.88 -11.08 -11.53
N ALA A 276 -24.26 -10.65 -12.63
CA ALA A 276 -24.83 -9.74 -13.60
C ALA A 276 -26.12 -10.31 -14.22
N ARG A 277 -26.19 -11.62 -14.48
CA ARG A 277 -27.40 -12.27 -14.97
C ARG A 277 -28.57 -12.12 -14.00
N ARG A 278 -28.33 -12.29 -12.70
CA ARG A 278 -29.37 -12.10 -11.67
C ARG A 278 -29.81 -10.65 -11.59
N ILE A 279 -28.89 -9.70 -11.60
CA ILE A 279 -29.19 -8.25 -11.58
C ILE A 279 -30.02 -7.87 -12.80
N ASN A 280 -29.57 -8.22 -14.00
CA ASN A 280 -30.24 -7.89 -15.25
C ASN A 280 -31.64 -8.53 -15.34
N HIS A 281 -31.80 -9.76 -14.84
CA HIS A 281 -33.09 -10.41 -14.74
C HIS A 281 -34.03 -9.65 -13.79
N ARG A 282 -33.57 -9.26 -12.59
CA ARG A 282 -34.38 -8.46 -11.63
C ARG A 282 -34.73 -7.08 -12.19
N ALA A 283 -33.81 -6.44 -12.90
CA ALA A 283 -34.01 -5.14 -13.53
C ALA A 283 -34.91 -5.21 -14.78
N GLY A 284 -35.18 -6.41 -15.32
CA GLY A 284 -35.99 -6.58 -16.54
C GLY A 284 -35.39 -5.92 -17.78
N ASN A 285 -34.07 -5.69 -17.81
CA ASN A 285 -33.40 -4.87 -18.84
C ASN A 285 -32.92 -5.68 -20.07
N GLY A 286 -33.12 -7.00 -20.07
CA GLY A 286 -32.71 -7.89 -21.17
C GLY A 286 -31.20 -8.04 -21.35
N GLY A 287 -30.38 -7.58 -20.39
CA GLY A 287 -28.91 -7.54 -20.48
C GLY A 287 -28.20 -8.90 -20.39
N GLY A 288 -28.91 -9.99 -20.06
CA GLY A 288 -28.32 -11.32 -19.93
C GLY A 288 -27.15 -11.31 -18.93
N SER A 289 -26.02 -11.93 -19.28
CA SER A 289 -24.78 -11.92 -18.49
C SER A 289 -23.92 -10.65 -18.65
N SER A 290 -24.41 -9.61 -19.34
CA SER A 290 -23.62 -8.39 -19.55
C SER A 290 -23.40 -7.64 -18.22
N VAL A 291 -22.15 -7.68 -17.75
CA VAL A 291 -21.69 -6.92 -16.58
C VAL A 291 -21.95 -5.42 -16.74
N GLN A 292 -21.68 -4.86 -17.93
CA GLN A 292 -21.92 -3.45 -18.21
C GLN A 292 -23.41 -3.07 -18.16
N ALA A 293 -24.32 -3.96 -18.58
CA ALA A 293 -25.76 -3.74 -18.41
C ALA A 293 -26.17 -3.77 -16.93
N ALA A 294 -25.59 -4.66 -16.13
CA ALA A 294 -25.85 -4.75 -14.70
C ALA A 294 -25.36 -3.48 -13.97
N LYS A 295 -24.15 -3.01 -14.25
CA LYS A 295 -23.62 -1.74 -13.71
C LYS A 295 -24.53 -0.56 -14.03
N ARG A 296 -25.00 -0.44 -15.27
CA ARG A 296 -25.96 0.61 -15.66
C ARG A 296 -27.27 0.52 -14.88
N ALA A 297 -27.77 -0.69 -14.62
CA ALA A 297 -28.99 -0.87 -13.83
C ALA A 297 -28.77 -0.47 -12.37
N LEU A 298 -27.64 -0.84 -11.76
CA LEU A 298 -27.28 -0.46 -10.39
C LEU A 298 -27.07 1.05 -10.24
N ASN A 299 -26.38 1.69 -11.20
CA ASN A 299 -26.17 3.14 -11.19
C ASN A 299 -27.47 3.93 -11.37
N ALA A 300 -28.47 3.34 -12.02
CA ALA A 300 -29.78 3.97 -12.21
C ALA A 300 -30.76 3.73 -11.05
N ASP A 301 -30.40 2.89 -10.07
CA ASP A 301 -31.23 2.57 -8.90
C ASP A 301 -31.02 3.62 -7.79
N PRO A 302 -32.01 4.50 -7.53
CA PRO A 302 -31.85 5.57 -6.53
C PRO A 302 -31.67 5.04 -5.10
N SER A 303 -32.03 3.78 -4.81
CA SER A 303 -31.81 3.19 -3.49
C SER A 303 -30.34 2.90 -3.17
N ARG A 304 -29.47 3.00 -4.18
CA ARG A 304 -28.02 2.74 -4.10
C ARG A 304 -27.17 4.02 -4.19
N VAL A 305 -27.82 5.19 -4.15
CA VAL A 305 -27.18 6.49 -4.26
C VAL A 305 -27.33 7.23 -2.95
N LEU A 306 -26.21 7.63 -2.35
CA LEU A 306 -26.18 8.54 -1.22
C LEU A 306 -25.98 9.98 -1.72
N HIS A 307 -26.60 10.93 -1.03
CA HIS A 307 -26.55 12.34 -1.37
C HIS A 307 -25.80 13.14 -0.30
N GLY A 308 -24.59 13.56 -0.65
CA GLY A 308 -23.73 14.34 0.22
C GLY A 308 -22.92 13.51 1.20
N THR A 309 -21.88 14.15 1.75
CA THR A 309 -20.84 13.47 2.52
C THR A 309 -21.29 13.02 3.91
N GLU A 310 -22.37 13.59 4.45
CA GLU A 310 -22.90 13.18 5.75
C GLU A 310 -23.63 11.85 5.68
N GLU A 311 -24.45 11.63 4.63
CA GLU A 311 -25.06 10.33 4.36
C GLU A 311 -23.98 9.28 4.10
N LEU A 312 -22.96 9.63 3.32
CA LEU A 312 -21.79 8.78 3.06
C LEU A 312 -21.09 8.37 4.35
N ARG A 313 -20.81 9.34 5.24
CA ARG A 313 -20.17 9.08 6.54
C ARG A 313 -21.02 8.16 7.41
N SER A 314 -22.33 8.39 7.49
CA SER A 314 -23.25 7.56 8.29
C SER A 314 -23.28 6.13 7.76
N TRP A 315 -23.41 5.96 6.44
CA TRP A 315 -23.41 4.65 5.80
C TRP A 315 -22.13 3.84 6.06
N MET A 316 -20.95 4.48 5.92
CA MET A 316 -19.67 3.83 6.24
C MET A 316 -19.60 3.40 7.71
N GLN A 317 -20.06 4.27 8.61
CA GLN A 317 -20.04 4.03 10.05
C GLN A 317 -20.97 2.87 10.41
N GLU A 318 -22.19 2.84 9.89
CA GLU A 318 -23.17 1.78 10.14
C GLU A 318 -22.73 0.41 9.60
N LEU A 319 -22.02 0.36 8.48
CA LEU A 319 -21.42 -0.88 7.98
C LEU A 319 -20.28 -1.35 8.88
N SER A 320 -19.41 -0.43 9.28
CA SER A 320 -18.24 -0.72 10.13
C SER A 320 -18.66 -1.20 11.52
N ASP A 321 -19.59 -0.50 12.17
CA ASP A 321 -20.07 -0.82 13.52
C ASP A 321 -20.77 -2.17 13.54
N ARG A 322 -21.59 -2.47 12.52
CA ARG A 322 -22.25 -3.77 12.38
C ARG A 322 -21.24 -4.91 12.19
N ALA A 323 -20.23 -4.70 11.35
CA ALA A 323 -19.17 -5.69 11.16
C ALA A 323 -18.42 -5.96 12.48
N ILE A 324 -18.13 -4.92 13.27
CA ILE A 324 -17.53 -5.07 14.60
C ILE A 324 -18.44 -5.89 15.52
N GLU A 325 -19.72 -5.52 15.63
CA GLU A 325 -20.67 -6.18 16.54
C GLU A 325 -20.86 -7.66 16.22
N GLU A 326 -21.01 -8.01 14.94
CA GLU A 326 -21.35 -9.37 14.52
C GLU A 326 -20.14 -10.30 14.41
N LEU A 327 -18.96 -9.77 14.08
CA LEU A 327 -17.73 -10.56 13.93
C LEU A 327 -16.99 -10.77 15.25
N ALA A 328 -17.20 -9.89 16.25
CA ALA A 328 -16.57 -9.99 17.56
C ALA A 328 -17.00 -11.28 18.29
N GLY A 329 -16.01 -12.04 18.75
CA GLY A 329 -16.20 -13.27 19.50
C GLY A 329 -16.58 -14.50 18.67
N THR A 330 -16.94 -14.33 17.38
CA THR A 330 -17.30 -15.42 16.45
C THR A 330 -16.14 -15.72 15.51
N HIS A 331 -15.72 -14.74 14.72
CA HIS A 331 -14.69 -14.87 13.69
C HIS A 331 -13.39 -14.15 14.05
N PHE A 332 -13.47 -13.15 14.94
CA PHE A 332 -12.33 -12.37 15.41
C PHE A 332 -12.43 -12.11 16.91
N ASP A 333 -11.27 -11.99 17.55
CA ASP A 333 -11.19 -11.32 18.83
C ASP A 333 -10.90 -9.85 18.57
N ILE A 334 -11.84 -8.99 18.96
CA ILE A 334 -11.75 -7.54 18.75
C ILE A 334 -11.64 -6.87 20.12
N PRO A 335 -10.42 -6.54 20.59
CA PRO A 335 -10.22 -5.83 21.85
C PRO A 335 -10.96 -4.49 21.87
N GLU A 336 -11.35 -4.02 23.05
CA GLU A 336 -12.14 -2.78 23.23
C GLU A 336 -11.57 -1.56 22.47
N PRO A 337 -10.24 -1.31 22.43
CA PRO A 337 -9.70 -0.19 21.65
C PRO A 337 -9.96 -0.27 20.14
N LEU A 338 -10.16 -1.48 19.60
CA LEU A 338 -10.46 -1.74 18.19
C LEU A 338 -11.96 -1.95 17.92
N GLN A 339 -12.81 -1.80 18.94
CA GLN A 339 -14.27 -1.76 18.74
C GLN A 339 -14.74 -0.38 18.27
N ARG A 340 -13.82 0.59 18.18
CA ARG A 340 -14.08 1.94 17.69
C ARG A 340 -13.28 2.23 16.42
N LEU A 341 -13.96 2.21 15.29
CA LEU A 341 -13.49 2.74 14.02
C LEU A 341 -14.26 4.02 13.70
N GLU A 342 -13.58 5.13 13.43
CA GLU A 342 -14.24 6.38 13.04
C GLU A 342 -14.20 6.56 11.51
N CYS A 343 -15.36 6.60 10.87
CA CYS A 343 -15.46 6.93 9.44
C CYS A 343 -15.46 8.44 9.22
N ARG A 344 -14.59 8.93 8.33
CA ARG A 344 -14.30 10.35 8.10
C ARG A 344 -14.26 10.66 6.60
N ILE A 345 -14.33 11.96 6.30
CA ILE A 345 -14.27 12.49 4.93
C ILE A 345 -13.00 13.32 4.81
N ALA A 346 -12.14 12.97 3.86
CA ALA A 346 -10.98 13.75 3.45
C ALA A 346 -11.35 14.67 2.28
N ARG A 347 -10.58 15.74 2.10
CA ARG A 347 -10.77 16.74 1.04
C ARG A 347 -9.44 17.04 0.34
N THR A 348 -8.61 16.03 0.20
CA THR A 348 -7.27 16.09 -0.38
C THR A 348 -7.30 15.87 -1.90
N GLY A 349 -8.41 15.36 -2.46
CA GLY A 349 -8.66 15.28 -3.90
C GLY A 349 -8.13 14.04 -4.62
N SER A 350 -7.61 13.05 -3.91
CA SER A 350 -7.10 11.77 -4.42
C SER A 350 -8.19 10.80 -4.90
N GLY A 351 -9.42 10.94 -4.40
CA GLY A 351 -10.58 10.12 -4.81
C GLY A 351 -10.68 8.74 -4.16
N GLY A 352 -9.72 8.32 -3.35
CA GLY A 352 -9.67 6.99 -2.73
C GLY A 352 -10.22 6.92 -1.31
N ILE A 353 -10.45 5.68 -0.83
CA ILE A 353 -10.65 5.38 0.59
C ILE A 353 -9.32 4.89 1.15
N TYR A 354 -8.94 5.36 2.34
CA TYR A 354 -7.70 4.94 3.00
C TYR A 354 -7.88 4.83 4.52
N TYR A 355 -7.08 3.97 5.13
CA TYR A 355 -7.07 3.75 6.57
C TYR A 355 -5.89 4.42 7.28
N THR A 356 -6.14 4.95 8.48
CA THR A 356 -5.10 5.38 9.43
C THR A 356 -5.28 4.63 10.76
N GLY A 357 -4.19 4.00 11.21
CA GLY A 357 -4.13 3.26 12.47
C GLY A 357 -4.48 4.09 13.72
N PRO A 358 -4.90 3.43 14.82
CA PRO A 358 -4.98 4.11 16.11
C PRO A 358 -3.60 4.67 16.51
N SER A 359 -3.58 5.70 17.37
CA SER A 359 -2.31 6.16 17.95
C SER A 359 -1.73 5.09 18.88
N GLU A 360 -0.41 5.10 19.07
CA GLU A 360 0.29 4.15 19.96
C GLU A 360 -0.24 4.19 21.40
N ASP A 361 -0.60 5.38 21.88
CA ASP A 361 -1.24 5.60 23.20
C ASP A 361 -2.75 5.30 23.22
N LEU A 362 -3.32 4.88 22.08
CA LEU A 362 -4.73 4.56 21.85
C LEU A 362 -5.72 5.70 22.12
N THR A 363 -5.25 6.94 22.29
CA THR A 363 -6.12 8.11 22.51
C THR A 363 -6.86 8.53 21.24
N ARG A 364 -6.26 8.28 20.07
CA ARG A 364 -6.91 8.40 18.75
C ARG A 364 -7.31 7.00 18.27
N PRO A 365 -8.61 6.74 18.02
CA PRO A 365 -9.03 5.46 17.44
C PRO A 365 -8.57 5.33 15.98
N GLY A 366 -8.68 4.13 15.43
CA GLY A 366 -8.54 3.92 14.00
C GLY A 366 -9.54 4.78 13.22
N ARG A 367 -9.13 5.25 12.04
CA ARG A 367 -9.99 6.05 11.15
C ARG A 367 -9.93 5.54 9.73
N MET A 368 -11.11 5.39 9.13
CA MET A 368 -11.25 5.20 7.69
C MET A 368 -11.66 6.52 7.06
N TRP A 369 -10.99 6.91 5.99
CA TRP A 369 -11.18 8.18 5.32
C TRP A 369 -11.63 7.94 3.89
N TRP A 370 -12.72 8.57 3.47
CA TRP A 370 -13.04 8.69 2.05
C TRP A 370 -12.65 10.08 1.56
N ASP A 371 -11.70 10.15 0.64
CA ASP A 371 -11.31 11.39 -0.02
C ASP A 371 -12.22 11.70 -1.20
N VAL A 372 -13.07 12.71 -1.04
CA VAL A 372 -14.12 13.03 -2.01
C VAL A 372 -13.61 14.05 -3.02
N PRO A 373 -13.55 13.72 -4.34
CA PRO A 373 -13.13 14.67 -5.35
C PRO A 373 -14.04 15.90 -5.38
N ALA A 374 -13.45 17.07 -5.61
CA ALA A 374 -14.19 18.34 -5.63
C ALA A 374 -15.36 18.29 -6.61
N GLY A 375 -16.55 18.67 -6.14
CA GLY A 375 -17.79 18.68 -6.94
C GLY A 375 -18.58 17.37 -6.91
N THR A 376 -18.04 16.29 -6.33
CA THR A 376 -18.77 15.03 -6.15
C THR A 376 -19.79 15.16 -5.03
N THR A 377 -21.06 14.87 -5.32
CA THR A 377 -22.17 14.99 -4.37
C THR A 377 -23.06 13.74 -4.29
N GLU A 378 -22.85 12.79 -5.20
CA GLU A 378 -23.57 11.51 -5.26
C GLU A 378 -22.55 10.37 -5.15
N PHE A 379 -22.90 9.33 -4.38
CA PHE A 379 -22.02 8.19 -4.12
C PHE A 379 -22.78 6.88 -4.31
N HIS A 380 -22.23 5.98 -5.11
CA HIS A 380 -22.83 4.68 -5.38
C HIS A 380 -22.31 3.62 -4.39
N THR A 381 -23.16 3.18 -3.47
CA THR A 381 -22.73 2.28 -2.36
C THR A 381 -22.34 0.89 -2.85
N TRP A 382 -23.02 0.38 -3.88
CA TRP A 382 -22.82 -0.98 -4.39
C TRP A 382 -21.38 -1.27 -4.84
N LEU A 383 -20.65 -0.23 -5.27
CA LEU A 383 -19.25 -0.36 -5.70
C LEU A 383 -18.29 -0.41 -4.49
N GLU A 384 -18.67 0.25 -3.39
CA GLU A 384 -17.74 0.65 -2.32
C GLU A 384 -17.98 -0.08 -1.00
N THR A 385 -19.06 -0.86 -0.88
CA THR A 385 -19.29 -1.74 0.28
C THR A 385 -18.08 -2.65 0.55
N THR A 386 -17.45 -3.19 -0.50
CA THR A 386 -16.23 -4.02 -0.37
C THR A 386 -15.04 -3.20 0.16
N THR A 387 -14.92 -1.94 -0.28
CA THR A 387 -13.83 -1.04 0.10
C THR A 387 -13.94 -0.65 1.58
N VAL A 388 -15.17 -0.50 2.11
CA VAL A 388 -15.40 -0.30 3.56
C VAL A 388 -14.88 -1.47 4.39
N TYR A 389 -15.05 -2.72 3.92
CA TYR A 389 -14.51 -3.88 4.62
C TYR A 389 -12.99 -4.03 4.44
N HIS A 390 -12.46 -3.64 3.28
CA HIS A 390 -11.04 -3.64 2.96
C HIS A 390 -10.25 -2.67 3.86
N GLU A 391 -10.67 -1.40 3.91
CA GLU A 391 -10.01 -0.36 4.70
C GLU A 391 -10.42 -0.39 6.19
N GLY A 392 -11.64 -0.86 6.47
CA GLY A 392 -12.20 -0.96 7.80
C GLY A 392 -12.09 -2.37 8.39
N VAL A 393 -13.24 -2.95 8.74
CA VAL A 393 -13.34 -4.24 9.44
C VAL A 393 -13.94 -5.30 8.51
N PRO A 394 -13.32 -6.49 8.37
CA PRO A 394 -12.17 -6.99 9.13
C PRO A 394 -10.79 -6.74 8.48
N GLY A 395 -10.69 -5.86 7.48
CA GLY A 395 -9.45 -5.56 6.76
C GLY A 395 -8.41 -4.77 7.57
N HIS A 396 -7.98 -3.62 7.05
CA HIS A 396 -6.86 -2.86 7.62
C HIS A 396 -7.07 -2.43 9.07
N HIS A 397 -8.31 -2.17 9.52
CA HIS A 397 -8.55 -1.79 10.91
C HIS A 397 -8.11 -2.88 11.90
N LEU A 398 -8.48 -4.14 11.64
CA LEU A 398 -8.09 -5.23 12.53
C LEU A 398 -6.61 -5.58 12.37
N GLN A 399 -6.07 -5.51 11.15
CA GLN A 399 -4.67 -5.83 10.90
C GLN A 399 -3.71 -4.81 11.53
N VAL A 400 -3.82 -3.54 11.16
CA VAL A 400 -2.96 -2.48 11.68
C VAL A 400 -3.27 -2.23 13.15
N GLY A 401 -4.55 -2.20 13.54
CA GLY A 401 -4.94 -1.99 14.93
C GLY A 401 -4.38 -3.06 15.86
N THR A 402 -4.42 -4.35 15.47
CA THR A 402 -3.84 -5.43 16.28
C THR A 402 -2.33 -5.26 16.37
N GLN A 403 -1.65 -4.94 15.26
CA GLN A 403 -0.21 -4.65 15.27
C GLN A 403 0.15 -3.52 16.25
N THR A 404 -0.63 -2.44 16.31
CA THR A 404 -0.44 -1.36 17.30
C THR A 404 -0.61 -1.87 18.73
N LEU A 405 -1.59 -2.73 19.01
CA LEU A 405 -1.78 -3.32 20.35
C LEU A 405 -0.64 -4.25 20.76
N GLN A 406 0.08 -4.85 19.81
CA GLN A 406 1.24 -5.70 20.06
C GLN A 406 2.54 -4.91 20.28
N ALA A 407 2.51 -3.57 20.41
CA ALA A 407 3.71 -2.77 20.66
C ALA A 407 4.48 -3.17 21.94
N SER A 408 3.83 -3.82 22.91
CA SER A 408 4.47 -4.31 24.14
C SER A 408 5.00 -5.76 24.07
N THR A 409 4.76 -6.43 22.95
CA THR A 409 5.16 -7.84 22.70
C THR A 409 6.06 -7.97 21.49
N LEU A 410 5.99 -7.03 20.55
CA LEU A 410 6.88 -6.88 19.39
C LEU A 410 7.92 -5.78 19.65
N ASN A 411 9.15 -5.98 19.19
CA ASN A 411 10.10 -4.88 19.09
C ASN A 411 9.64 -3.81 18.08
N ARG A 412 10.20 -2.61 18.19
CA ARG A 412 9.83 -1.45 17.36
C ARG A 412 10.12 -1.70 15.89
N TRP A 413 11.13 -2.50 15.54
CA TRP A 413 11.37 -2.84 14.14
C TRP A 413 10.21 -3.63 13.53
N ARG A 414 9.74 -4.69 14.22
CA ARG A 414 8.55 -5.45 13.81
C ARG A 414 7.30 -4.59 13.76
N ALA A 415 7.14 -3.69 14.73
CA ALA A 415 5.94 -2.86 14.87
C ALA A 415 5.89 -1.68 13.88
N MET A 416 7.02 -1.11 13.48
CA MET A 416 7.09 0.15 12.73
C MET A 416 7.73 0.01 11.35
N LEU A 417 8.82 -0.77 11.22
CA LEU A 417 9.61 -0.87 9.99
C LEU A 417 9.26 -2.09 9.13
N CYS A 418 8.82 -3.18 9.75
CA CYS A 418 8.51 -4.41 9.04
C CYS A 418 7.11 -4.35 8.41
N TRP A 419 7.03 -3.81 7.19
CA TRP A 419 5.79 -3.79 6.41
C TRP A 419 6.02 -4.43 5.04
N VAL A 420 5.11 -5.33 4.66
CA VAL A 420 5.16 -6.08 3.40
C VAL A 420 3.79 -6.00 2.74
N SER A 421 3.74 -5.47 1.51
CA SER A 421 2.48 -5.20 0.81
C SER A 421 1.63 -6.46 0.67
N GLY A 422 2.20 -7.59 0.25
CA GLY A 422 1.49 -8.86 0.12
C GLY A 422 0.93 -9.40 1.43
N HIS A 423 1.52 -9.04 2.58
CA HIS A 423 0.94 -9.36 3.88
C HIS A 423 -0.30 -8.50 4.15
N GLY A 424 -0.16 -7.17 4.13
CA GLY A 424 -1.23 -6.23 4.49
C GLY A 424 -2.36 -6.16 3.46
N GLU A 425 -2.01 -5.98 2.20
CA GLU A 425 -2.97 -5.93 1.08
C GLU A 425 -3.59 -7.29 0.81
N GLY A 426 -2.80 -8.36 0.94
CA GLY A 426 -3.30 -9.73 0.86
C GLY A 426 -4.33 -10.03 1.96
N TRP A 427 -4.10 -9.54 3.18
CA TRP A 427 -5.06 -9.63 4.28
C TRP A 427 -6.36 -8.91 3.95
N ALA A 428 -6.28 -7.68 3.44
CA ALA A 428 -7.47 -6.89 3.11
C ALA A 428 -8.30 -7.55 1.99
N LEU A 429 -7.67 -8.10 0.94
CA LEU A 429 -8.38 -8.88 -0.09
C LEU A 429 -8.94 -10.22 0.43
N TYR A 430 -8.24 -10.85 1.38
CA TYR A 430 -8.74 -12.02 2.09
C TYR A 430 -10.00 -11.67 2.89
N ALA A 431 -9.99 -10.53 3.60
CA ALA A 431 -11.13 -10.01 4.34
C ALA A 431 -12.33 -9.75 3.42
N GLU A 432 -12.14 -9.17 2.23
CA GLU A 432 -13.23 -8.96 1.25
C GLU A 432 -13.93 -10.29 0.86
N ARG A 433 -13.17 -11.35 0.55
CA ARG A 433 -13.78 -12.67 0.27
C ARG A 433 -14.37 -13.33 1.50
N LEU A 434 -13.78 -13.15 2.68
CA LEU A 434 -14.36 -13.63 3.93
C LEU A 434 -15.75 -13.00 4.14
N MET A 435 -15.90 -11.70 3.91
CA MET A 435 -17.19 -11.02 4.05
C MET A 435 -18.25 -11.55 3.07
N ASP A 436 -17.87 -11.90 1.83
CA ASP A 436 -18.77 -12.62 0.90
C ASP A 436 -19.19 -13.98 1.45
N GLN A 437 -18.24 -14.79 1.94
CA GLN A 437 -18.48 -16.13 2.50
C GLN A 437 -19.38 -16.10 3.74
N LEU A 438 -19.30 -15.03 4.54
CA LEU A 438 -20.12 -14.83 5.73
C LEU A 438 -21.49 -14.20 5.42
N GLY A 439 -21.75 -13.82 4.16
CA GLY A 439 -23.04 -13.32 3.70
C GLY A 439 -23.24 -11.81 3.79
N TYR A 440 -22.20 -11.04 4.14
CA TYR A 440 -22.26 -9.57 4.17
C TYR A 440 -22.43 -8.96 2.78
N LEU A 441 -22.00 -9.67 1.75
CA LEU A 441 -22.20 -9.31 0.34
C LEU A 441 -23.32 -10.15 -0.29
N GLY A 442 -24.38 -10.44 0.47
CA GLY A 442 -25.55 -11.18 -0.01
C GLY A 442 -26.40 -10.43 -1.03
N ASP A 443 -26.28 -9.09 -1.09
CA ASP A 443 -26.84 -8.27 -2.17
C ASP A 443 -26.01 -8.44 -3.45
N ASP A 444 -26.68 -8.71 -4.56
CA ASP A 444 -25.99 -8.95 -5.85
C ASP A 444 -25.21 -7.70 -6.33
N GLY A 445 -25.64 -6.49 -5.97
CA GLY A 445 -24.93 -5.26 -6.30
C GLY A 445 -23.62 -5.13 -5.53
N ASP A 446 -23.67 -5.27 -4.20
CA ASP A 446 -22.47 -5.25 -3.34
C ASP A 446 -21.48 -6.35 -3.74
N ARG A 447 -21.99 -7.56 -4.04
CA ARG A 447 -21.16 -8.66 -4.54
C ARG A 447 -20.53 -8.35 -5.88
N LEU A 448 -21.24 -7.68 -6.79
CA LEU A 448 -20.67 -7.25 -8.07
C LEU A 448 -19.55 -6.23 -7.86
N GLY A 449 -19.69 -5.30 -6.91
CA GLY A 449 -18.65 -4.34 -6.52
C GLY A 449 -17.38 -5.04 -6.01
N MET A 450 -17.53 -6.00 -5.10
CA MET A 450 -16.39 -6.84 -4.65
C MET A 450 -15.73 -7.58 -5.81
N LEU A 451 -16.51 -8.20 -6.70
CA LEU A 451 -15.96 -8.91 -7.85
C LEU A 451 -15.30 -7.97 -8.87
N ASP A 452 -15.76 -6.73 -9.01
CA ASP A 452 -15.08 -5.69 -9.81
C ASP A 452 -13.69 -5.39 -9.25
N ALA A 453 -13.60 -5.19 -7.94
CA ALA A 453 -12.34 -4.94 -7.26
C ALA A 453 -11.41 -6.16 -7.40
N GLN A 454 -11.93 -7.38 -7.23
CA GLN A 454 -11.19 -8.62 -7.43
C GLN A 454 -10.70 -8.81 -8.87
N ARG A 455 -11.53 -8.48 -9.86
CA ARG A 455 -11.17 -8.57 -11.29
C ARG A 455 -10.02 -7.64 -11.61
N LEU A 456 -10.06 -6.42 -11.08
CA LEU A 456 -8.97 -5.45 -11.21
C LEU A 456 -7.66 -6.03 -10.67
N ARG A 457 -7.67 -6.55 -9.43
CA ARG A 457 -6.48 -7.08 -8.76
C ARG A 457 -5.97 -8.40 -9.37
N ALA A 458 -6.85 -9.24 -9.93
CA ALA A 458 -6.44 -10.41 -10.74
C ALA A 458 -5.83 -9.99 -12.09
N GLY A 459 -6.40 -8.97 -12.73
CA GLY A 459 -5.84 -8.36 -13.94
C GLY A 459 -4.44 -7.80 -13.72
N ARG A 460 -4.17 -7.20 -12.54
CA ARG A 460 -2.82 -6.72 -12.16
C ARG A 460 -1.77 -7.83 -12.19
N VAL A 461 -2.10 -9.05 -11.70
CA VAL A 461 -1.18 -10.21 -11.75
C VAL A 461 -0.79 -10.52 -13.19
N VAL A 462 -1.78 -10.60 -14.08
CA VAL A 462 -1.58 -10.93 -15.50
C VAL A 462 -0.77 -9.84 -16.20
N LEU A 463 -1.16 -8.57 -16.06
CA LEU A 463 -0.49 -7.47 -16.75
C LEU A 463 0.96 -7.31 -16.28
N ASP A 464 1.18 -7.23 -14.97
CA ASP A 464 2.48 -6.87 -14.39
C ASP A 464 3.53 -7.96 -14.63
N ILE A 465 3.22 -9.22 -14.29
CA ILE A 465 4.12 -10.35 -14.55
C ILE A 465 4.31 -10.54 -16.05
N GLY A 466 3.20 -10.51 -16.81
CA GLY A 466 3.22 -10.76 -18.24
C GLY A 466 4.12 -9.78 -18.99
N LEU A 467 3.97 -8.49 -18.69
CA LEU A 467 4.74 -7.42 -19.31
C LEU A 467 6.21 -7.46 -18.90
N HIS A 468 6.51 -7.45 -17.59
CA HIS A 468 7.89 -7.34 -17.14
C HIS A 468 8.72 -8.61 -17.40
N CYS A 469 8.10 -9.78 -17.43
CA CYS A 469 8.78 -11.06 -17.67
C CYS A 469 8.74 -11.53 -19.13
N GLY A 470 8.15 -10.75 -20.03
CA GLY A 470 8.08 -11.05 -21.46
C GLY A 470 7.22 -12.27 -21.81
N LEU A 471 6.19 -12.55 -21.00
CA LEU A 471 5.24 -13.64 -21.27
C LEU A 471 4.22 -13.20 -22.32
N LEU A 472 3.57 -14.15 -22.98
CA LEU A 472 2.55 -13.83 -23.99
C LEU A 472 1.22 -13.51 -23.33
N MET A 473 0.53 -12.50 -23.85
CA MET A 473 -0.83 -12.17 -23.45
C MET A 473 -1.76 -13.39 -23.58
N PRO A 474 -2.69 -13.60 -22.64
CA PRO A 474 -3.57 -14.76 -22.65
C PRO A 474 -4.62 -14.67 -23.76
N GLU A 475 -4.88 -15.76 -24.47
CA GLU A 475 -5.98 -15.79 -25.44
C GLU A 475 -7.34 -15.95 -24.74
N GLY A 476 -8.39 -15.41 -25.39
CA GLY A 476 -9.78 -15.57 -24.96
C GLY A 476 -10.23 -14.68 -23.80
N LEU A 477 -9.39 -13.75 -23.34
CA LEU A 477 -9.77 -12.71 -22.38
C LEU A 477 -10.10 -11.40 -23.11
N ALA A 478 -11.06 -10.64 -22.58
CA ALA A 478 -11.45 -9.35 -23.13
C ALA A 478 -10.26 -8.38 -23.13
N GLY A 479 -10.09 -7.59 -24.21
CA GLY A 479 -8.94 -6.68 -24.34
C GLY A 479 -7.60 -7.39 -24.54
N SER A 480 -7.56 -8.72 -24.68
CA SER A 480 -6.34 -9.46 -25.01
C SER A 480 -6.34 -9.96 -26.46
N ALA A 481 -5.39 -9.44 -27.25
CA ALA A 481 -5.20 -9.84 -28.64
C ALA A 481 -4.16 -10.98 -28.82
N GLY A 482 -3.63 -11.53 -27.74
CA GLY A 482 -2.51 -12.47 -27.78
C GLY A 482 -1.17 -11.82 -28.18
N GLY A 483 -0.12 -12.64 -28.20
CA GLY A 483 1.25 -12.20 -28.53
C GLY A 483 1.92 -11.40 -27.41
N ALA A 484 3.01 -10.70 -27.74
CA ALA A 484 3.77 -9.92 -26.77
C ALA A 484 3.00 -8.69 -26.25
N TRP A 485 3.24 -8.31 -25.00
CA TRP A 485 2.77 -7.08 -24.38
C TRP A 485 3.40 -5.84 -25.03
N SER A 486 2.61 -4.78 -25.16
CA SER A 486 3.06 -3.42 -25.46
C SER A 486 2.25 -2.44 -24.60
N PHE A 487 2.63 -1.17 -24.57
CA PHE A 487 1.88 -0.14 -23.85
C PHE A 487 0.41 -0.09 -24.31
N GLU A 488 0.16 -0.10 -25.62
CA GLU A 488 -1.17 -0.04 -26.22
C GLU A 488 -1.99 -1.29 -25.92
N LYS A 489 -1.36 -2.47 -25.95
CA LYS A 489 -2.03 -3.71 -25.60
C LYS A 489 -2.35 -3.81 -24.10
N ALA A 490 -1.46 -3.32 -23.24
CA ALA A 490 -1.71 -3.22 -21.82
C ALA A 490 -2.86 -2.24 -21.53
N TRP A 491 -2.90 -1.12 -22.26
CA TRP A 491 -4.01 -0.16 -22.22
C TRP A 491 -5.34 -0.81 -22.60
N ASP A 492 -5.41 -1.51 -23.74
CA ASP A 492 -6.63 -2.18 -24.20
C ASP A 492 -7.08 -3.28 -23.22
N PHE A 493 -6.13 -4.04 -22.67
CA PHE A 493 -6.40 -5.03 -21.62
C PHE A 493 -6.98 -4.35 -20.37
N MET A 494 -6.39 -3.24 -19.91
CA MET A 494 -6.92 -2.49 -18.78
C MET A 494 -8.32 -1.94 -19.06
N SER A 495 -8.56 -1.33 -20.22
CA SER A 495 -9.88 -0.77 -20.56
C SER A 495 -11.00 -1.82 -20.60
N ALA A 496 -10.67 -3.08 -20.87
CA ALA A 496 -11.63 -4.17 -20.84
C ALA A 496 -11.92 -4.71 -19.42
N HIS A 497 -11.06 -4.42 -18.44
CA HIS A 497 -11.09 -5.05 -17.11
C HIS A 497 -11.24 -4.07 -15.94
N TRP A 498 -10.84 -2.80 -16.09
CA TRP A 498 -10.95 -1.76 -15.06
C TRP A 498 -12.19 -0.91 -15.33
N GLY A 499 -12.95 -0.62 -14.28
CA GLY A 499 -14.14 0.24 -14.34
C GLY A 499 -13.85 1.70 -13.97
N VAL A 500 -12.68 2.23 -14.35
CA VAL A 500 -12.16 3.53 -13.90
C VAL A 500 -12.14 4.54 -15.04
N THR A 501 -11.91 5.82 -14.72
CA THR A 501 -11.76 6.88 -15.72
C THR A 501 -10.47 6.72 -16.53
N GLU A 502 -10.38 7.37 -17.69
CA GLU A 502 -9.17 7.34 -18.52
C GLU A 502 -7.93 7.85 -17.76
N ALA A 503 -8.10 8.90 -16.95
CA ALA A 503 -7.01 9.50 -16.18
C ALA A 503 -6.47 8.52 -15.13
N GLU A 504 -7.35 7.85 -14.38
CA GLU A 504 -6.98 6.81 -13.41
C GLU A 504 -6.33 5.61 -14.11
N GLN A 505 -6.87 5.17 -15.25
CA GLN A 505 -6.29 4.07 -16.01
C GLN A 505 -4.86 4.40 -16.47
N ARG A 506 -4.63 5.63 -16.94
CA ARG A 506 -3.31 6.09 -17.37
C ARG A 506 -2.33 6.16 -16.21
N PHE A 507 -2.77 6.68 -15.07
CA PHE A 507 -1.96 6.71 -13.87
C PHE A 507 -1.55 5.30 -13.43
N GLU A 508 -2.51 4.37 -13.38
CA GLU A 508 -2.27 2.99 -12.98
C GLU A 508 -1.39 2.24 -13.98
N LEU A 509 -1.56 2.44 -15.30
CA LEU A 509 -0.66 1.82 -16.27
C LEU A 509 0.78 2.32 -16.10
N HIS A 510 0.98 3.63 -15.94
CA HIS A 510 2.31 4.18 -15.67
C HIS A 510 2.91 3.65 -14.36
N ARG A 511 2.07 3.48 -13.32
CA ARG A 511 2.46 2.85 -12.05
C ARG A 511 2.94 1.42 -12.26
N TYR A 512 2.18 0.59 -12.97
CA TYR A 512 2.56 -0.82 -13.17
C TYR A 512 3.87 -0.91 -13.96
N LEU A 513 4.03 -0.10 -15.02
CA LEU A 513 5.26 -0.05 -15.81
C LEU A 513 6.49 0.45 -15.03
N GLY A 514 6.28 1.29 -14.00
CA GLY A 514 7.37 1.91 -13.23
C GLY A 514 7.66 1.25 -11.90
N TRP A 515 6.74 0.42 -11.39
CA TRP A 515 6.81 -0.16 -10.05
C TRP A 515 6.54 -1.67 -10.07
N PRO A 516 7.43 -2.43 -10.75
CA PRO A 516 7.23 -3.86 -11.02
C PRO A 516 7.04 -4.67 -9.74
N GLY A 517 6.12 -5.63 -9.77
CA GLY A 517 5.91 -6.59 -8.68
C GLY A 517 5.00 -6.07 -7.55
N GLN A 518 4.68 -4.78 -7.51
CA GLN A 518 3.78 -4.23 -6.49
C GLN A 518 2.32 -4.57 -6.79
N ALA A 519 1.88 -4.38 -8.02
CA ALA A 519 0.47 -4.54 -8.39
C ALA A 519 -0.08 -5.97 -8.13
N PRO A 520 0.71 -7.06 -8.34
CA PRO A 520 0.28 -8.43 -8.02
C PRO A 520 0.26 -8.76 -6.52
N SER A 521 0.91 -7.96 -5.67
CA SER A 521 1.10 -8.29 -4.24
C SER A 521 -0.22 -8.52 -3.52
N TYR A 522 -1.24 -7.73 -3.86
CA TYR A 522 -2.61 -7.83 -3.36
C TYR A 522 -3.14 -9.25 -3.56
N LYS A 523 -3.22 -9.71 -4.81
CA LYS A 523 -3.93 -10.93 -5.18
C LYS A 523 -3.11 -12.18 -4.85
N ILE A 524 -1.79 -12.12 -5.01
CA ILE A 524 -0.89 -13.20 -4.57
C ILE A 524 -0.90 -13.30 -3.04
N GLY A 525 -0.88 -12.18 -2.33
CA GLY A 525 -1.01 -12.15 -0.88
C GLY A 525 -2.33 -12.78 -0.42
N GLN A 526 -3.44 -12.45 -1.06
CA GLN A 526 -4.74 -13.09 -0.80
C GLN A 526 -4.66 -14.61 -0.97
N ARG A 527 -4.06 -15.08 -2.08
CA ARG A 527 -3.88 -16.51 -2.33
C ARG A 527 -3.17 -17.19 -1.16
N VAL A 528 -2.07 -16.62 -0.67
CA VAL A 528 -1.31 -17.16 0.47
C VAL A 528 -2.16 -17.18 1.75
N TRP A 529 -2.87 -16.09 2.07
CA TRP A 529 -3.75 -16.03 3.23
C TRP A 529 -4.87 -17.08 3.18
N GLU A 530 -5.50 -17.27 2.03
CA GLU A 530 -6.53 -18.29 1.84
C GLU A 530 -5.97 -19.72 1.94
N GLU A 531 -4.75 -19.96 1.44
CA GLU A 531 -4.05 -21.24 1.59
C GLU A 531 -3.74 -21.53 3.06
N LEU A 532 -3.21 -20.56 3.81
CA LEU A 532 -2.91 -20.69 5.23
C LEU A 532 -4.17 -20.95 6.07
N ARG A 533 -5.28 -20.26 5.77
CA ARG A 533 -6.55 -20.53 6.43
C ARG A 533 -7.04 -21.95 6.13
N ARG A 534 -6.99 -22.40 4.88
CA ARG A 534 -7.38 -23.78 4.50
C ARG A 534 -6.51 -24.83 5.19
N ASP A 535 -5.21 -24.57 5.34
CA ASP A 535 -4.30 -25.45 6.08
C ASP A 535 -4.69 -25.55 7.56
N ALA A 536 -4.95 -24.41 8.19
CA ALA A 536 -5.40 -24.34 9.58
C ALA A 536 -6.75 -25.06 9.79
N GLU A 537 -7.72 -24.85 8.90
CA GLU A 537 -9.03 -25.54 8.95
C GLU A 537 -8.87 -27.06 8.78
N ARG A 538 -8.00 -27.52 7.87
CA ARG A 538 -7.68 -28.95 7.72
C ARG A 538 -7.03 -29.56 8.95
N ALA A 539 -6.25 -28.78 9.69
CA ALA A 539 -5.66 -29.17 10.96
C ALA A 539 -6.66 -29.12 12.15
N GLY A 540 -7.87 -28.63 11.93
CA GLY A 540 -8.91 -28.50 12.96
C GLY A 540 -8.79 -27.23 13.82
N THR A 541 -7.98 -26.26 13.42
CA THR A 541 -7.87 -24.96 14.08
C THR A 541 -9.11 -24.12 13.79
N PRO A 542 -9.84 -23.62 14.82
CA PRO A 542 -10.96 -22.71 14.61
C PRO A 542 -10.51 -21.43 13.89
N VAL A 543 -11.31 -20.94 12.94
CA VAL A 543 -10.98 -19.76 12.13
C VAL A 543 -10.65 -18.52 12.98
N ARG A 544 -11.35 -18.34 14.10
CA ARG A 544 -11.09 -17.25 15.07
C ARG A 544 -9.69 -17.35 15.67
N ASP A 545 -9.24 -18.55 16.00
CA ASP A 545 -7.93 -18.77 16.59
C ASP A 545 -6.81 -18.60 15.55
N PHE A 546 -7.07 -19.01 14.30
CA PHE A 546 -6.19 -18.70 13.17
C PHE A 546 -6.03 -17.19 12.98
N HIS A 547 -7.13 -16.43 12.90
CA HIS A 547 -7.08 -14.98 12.75
C HIS A 547 -6.35 -14.29 13.91
N ARG A 548 -6.65 -14.67 15.16
CA ARG A 548 -5.95 -14.13 16.33
C ARG A 548 -4.44 -14.34 16.21
N ARG A 549 -4.01 -15.60 16.05
CA ARG A 549 -2.59 -15.94 15.96
C ARG A 549 -1.92 -15.18 14.83
N ALA A 550 -2.54 -15.11 13.65
CA ALA A 550 -1.94 -14.48 12.50
C ALA A 550 -1.83 -12.96 12.62
N LEU A 551 -2.84 -12.28 13.17
CA LEU A 551 -2.81 -10.82 13.36
C LEU A 551 -1.85 -10.39 14.47
N GLU A 552 -1.76 -11.18 15.55
CA GLU A 552 -0.83 -10.91 16.66
C GLU A 552 0.65 -11.03 16.26
N LEU A 553 0.96 -11.71 15.14
CA LEU A 553 2.31 -11.74 14.59
C LEU A 553 2.76 -10.41 14.00
N GLY A 554 1.86 -9.47 13.69
CA GLY A 554 2.14 -8.22 12.99
C GLY A 554 2.63 -8.39 11.54
N GLY A 555 2.94 -7.30 10.85
CA GLY A 555 3.42 -7.32 9.45
C GLY A 555 4.68 -8.15 9.23
N LEU A 556 4.59 -9.22 8.43
CA LEU A 556 5.69 -10.16 8.13
C LEU A 556 5.92 -10.34 6.63
N PRO A 557 7.15 -10.69 6.20
CA PRO A 557 7.35 -11.36 4.91
C PRO A 557 6.46 -12.60 4.80
N LEU A 558 5.83 -12.83 3.63
CA LEU A 558 4.90 -13.96 3.49
C LEU A 558 5.58 -15.31 3.76
N SER A 559 6.86 -15.47 3.41
CA SER A 559 7.62 -16.70 3.72
C SER A 559 7.72 -16.96 5.22
N VAL A 560 7.98 -15.92 6.01
CA VAL A 560 8.08 -15.99 7.48
C VAL A 560 6.70 -16.18 8.11
N LEU A 561 5.65 -15.54 7.56
CA LEU A 561 4.27 -15.76 7.98
C LEU A 561 3.85 -17.23 7.80
N GLU A 562 4.16 -17.81 6.64
CA GLU A 562 3.85 -19.22 6.34
C GLU A 562 4.54 -20.17 7.31
N GLU A 563 5.82 -19.96 7.59
CA GLU A 563 6.58 -20.76 8.57
C GLU A 563 6.04 -20.59 10.00
N ALA A 564 5.63 -19.37 10.37
CA ALA A 564 5.12 -19.08 11.70
C ALA A 564 3.70 -19.63 11.96
N LEU A 565 2.93 -19.96 10.92
CA LEU A 565 1.54 -20.41 11.04
C LEU A 565 1.33 -21.90 10.74
N ARG A 566 2.22 -22.54 9.98
CA ARG A 566 2.27 -23.99 9.80
C ARG A 566 2.86 -24.68 11.03
#